data_AF-A0A7X8ZZI2-F1
#
_entry.id   AF-A0A7X8ZZI2-F1
#
_cell.length_a   1.000
_cell.length_b   1.000
_cell.length_c   1.000
_cell.angle_alpha   90.00
_cell.angle_beta   90.00
_cell.angle_gamma   90.00
#
_symmetry.space_group_name_H-M   'P 1'
#
loop_
_entity.id
_entity.type
_entity.pdbx_description
1 polymer ?
#
loop_
_entity_poly.entity_id
_entity_poly.type
_entity_poly.pdbx_seq_one_letter_code
_entity_poly.pdbx_strand_id
1 'polypeptide(L)'
;EAQRNGSMDTTQFEVPLAGSLIPWIDADLGDGMSKEDWKGMAETNKILGRTGDNIMPLESVTVRIGALRSHSQALTLKLTKDIPLDEIEDLLENDNDWVKYVPNNKEASLAQLTPVAVTGTMDVPVGRVRKLSMGPEYISAFTVGDQLLWGAAEPVRRMLMIATGNL
;
A
#
# COMPACT_ATOMS: atom_id res chain seq x y z
N GLU A 1 7.13 15.09 26.44
CA GLU A 1 6.84 16.54 26.67
C GLU A 1 6.98 17.37 25.40
N ALA A 2 8.10 17.27 24.66
CA ALA A 2 8.34 18.05 23.42
C ALA A 2 7.20 17.97 22.37
N GLN A 3 6.59 16.79 22.18
CA GLN A 3 5.48 16.62 21.23
C GLN A 3 4.20 17.41 21.57
N ARG A 4 4.03 17.87 22.81
CA ARG A 4 2.80 18.52 23.28
C ARG A 4 2.97 20.00 23.60
N ASN A 5 4.21 20.45 23.81
CA ASN A 5 4.50 21.82 24.25
C ASN A 5 4.83 22.79 23.08
N GLY A 6 4.68 22.34 21.83
CA GLY A 6 4.95 23.16 20.64
C GLY A 6 6.42 23.40 20.32
N SER A 7 7.36 22.69 20.97
CA SER A 7 8.80 22.88 20.74
C SER A 7 9.37 22.15 19.53
N MET A 8 8.60 21.24 18.90
CA MET A 8 9.05 20.52 17.70
C MET A 8 8.83 21.36 16.45
N ASP A 9 9.72 21.24 15.48
CA ASP A 9 9.54 21.83 14.15
C ASP A 9 8.41 21.11 13.40
N THR A 10 7.35 21.85 13.09
CA THR A 10 6.19 21.36 12.35
C THR A 10 5.97 22.13 11.05
N THR A 11 6.95 22.89 10.58
CA THR A 11 6.80 23.82 9.44
C THR A 11 6.25 23.13 8.17
N GLN A 12 6.60 21.85 7.95
CA GLN A 12 6.21 21.09 6.76
C GLN A 12 4.96 20.22 6.94
N PHE A 13 4.62 19.87 8.18
CA PHE A 13 3.56 18.89 8.49
C PHE A 13 2.42 19.48 9.31
N GLU A 14 2.51 20.75 9.71
CA GLU A 14 1.60 21.50 10.58
C GLU A 14 1.54 20.98 12.03
N VAL A 15 1.69 19.66 12.21
CA VAL A 15 1.69 18.95 13.47
C VAL A 15 2.90 18.01 13.61
N PRO A 16 3.25 17.60 14.83
CA PRO A 16 4.21 16.53 15.10
C PRO A 16 4.03 15.24 14.29
N LEU A 17 5.06 14.84 13.55
CA LEU A 17 5.14 13.49 12.95
C LEU A 17 6.00 12.53 13.79
N ALA A 18 7.16 12.97 14.28
CA ALA A 18 8.08 12.12 15.03
C ALA A 18 7.44 11.62 16.34
N GLY A 19 7.34 10.29 16.49
CA GLY A 19 6.66 9.63 17.60
C GLY A 19 5.14 9.89 17.66
N SER A 20 4.54 10.23 16.51
CA SER A 20 3.12 10.50 16.30
C SER A 20 2.68 9.89 14.94
N LEU A 21 1.49 10.26 14.47
CA LEU A 21 0.97 10.01 13.13
C LEU A 21 0.00 11.14 12.73
N ILE A 22 -0.28 11.29 11.43
CA ILE A 22 -1.22 12.29 10.91
C ILE A 22 -2.27 11.58 10.05
N PRO A 23 -3.55 11.51 10.50
CA PRO A 23 -4.59 10.72 9.84
C PRO A 23 -5.35 11.50 8.75
N TRP A 24 -4.64 12.35 7.99
CA TRP A 24 -5.19 13.09 6.86
C TRP A 24 -4.06 13.44 5.89
N ILE A 25 -4.22 13.15 4.60
CA ILE A 25 -3.22 13.45 3.56
C ILE A 25 -3.90 14.11 2.38
N ASP A 26 -3.32 15.22 1.90
CA ASP A 26 -3.85 16.00 0.77
C ASP A 26 -5.16 16.75 1.15
N ALA A 27 -5.77 17.42 0.19
CA ALA A 27 -6.92 18.30 0.39
C ALA A 27 -8.15 17.58 0.99
N ASP A 28 -8.93 18.31 1.77
CA ASP A 28 -10.27 17.90 2.23
C ASP A 28 -11.29 18.05 1.06
N LEU A 29 -12.03 16.97 0.76
CA LEU A 29 -13.07 16.96 -0.27
C LEU A 29 -14.44 17.45 0.23
N GLY A 30 -14.58 17.69 1.53
CA GLY A 30 -15.79 18.25 2.15
C GLY A 30 -16.87 17.24 2.52
N ASP A 31 -16.64 15.95 2.26
CA ASP A 31 -17.54 14.83 2.57
C ASP A 31 -16.96 13.86 3.61
N GLY A 32 -15.82 14.22 4.21
CA GLY A 32 -15.09 13.39 5.17
C GLY A 32 -13.98 12.54 4.56
N MET A 33 -13.80 12.57 3.23
CA MET A 33 -12.63 11.96 2.58
C MET A 33 -11.51 12.97 2.36
N SER A 34 -10.28 12.51 2.54
CA SER A 34 -9.14 13.20 1.97
C SER A 34 -9.01 12.88 0.48
N LYS A 35 -8.36 13.76 -0.28
CA LYS A 35 -8.10 13.51 -1.70
C LYS A 35 -7.23 12.28 -1.93
N GLU A 36 -6.34 11.94 -0.99
CA GLU A 36 -5.53 10.73 -1.08
C GLU A 36 -6.38 9.45 -0.93
N ASP A 37 -7.37 9.46 -0.04
CA ASP A 37 -8.31 8.33 0.13
C ASP A 37 -9.13 8.10 -1.14
N TRP A 38 -9.57 9.18 -1.77
CA TRP A 38 -10.35 9.15 -3.01
C TRP A 38 -9.56 8.58 -4.20
N LYS A 39 -8.27 8.91 -4.30
CA LYS A 39 -7.39 8.42 -5.38
C LYS A 39 -7.35 6.89 -5.43
N GLY A 40 -7.35 6.22 -4.27
CA GLY A 40 -7.32 4.77 -4.19
C GLY A 40 -8.42 4.12 -5.05
N MET A 41 -9.67 4.57 -4.92
CA MET A 41 -10.79 4.06 -5.69
C MET A 41 -10.72 4.48 -7.17
N ALA A 42 -10.48 5.77 -7.41
CA ALA A 42 -10.53 6.35 -8.76
C ALA A 42 -9.43 5.79 -9.67
N GLU A 43 -8.20 5.71 -9.17
CA GLU A 43 -7.03 5.31 -9.95
C GLU A 43 -6.96 3.80 -10.15
N THR A 44 -7.25 3.00 -9.11
CA THR A 44 -7.24 1.53 -9.22
C THR A 44 -8.21 1.04 -10.30
N ASN A 45 -9.44 1.55 -10.31
CA ASN A 45 -10.44 1.16 -11.31
C ASN A 45 -10.05 1.63 -12.72
N LYS A 46 -9.45 2.82 -12.84
CA LYS A 46 -8.96 3.33 -14.13
C LYS A 46 -7.83 2.46 -14.70
N ILE A 47 -6.85 2.09 -13.87
CA ILE A 47 -5.73 1.21 -14.26
C ILE A 47 -6.25 -0.16 -14.72
N LEU A 48 -7.22 -0.71 -14.00
CA LEU A 48 -7.81 -2.02 -14.31
C LEU A 48 -8.88 -1.97 -15.42
N GLY A 49 -9.15 -0.81 -16.02
CA GLY A 49 -10.16 -0.65 -17.06
C GLY A 49 -11.60 -0.94 -16.60
N ARG A 50 -11.90 -0.78 -15.31
CA ARG A 50 -13.21 -1.05 -14.72
C ARG A 50 -14.07 0.21 -14.77
N THR A 51 -15.27 0.12 -15.33
CA THR A 51 -16.21 1.23 -15.50
C THR A 51 -17.66 0.78 -15.25
N GLY A 52 -18.57 1.74 -15.03
CA GLY A 52 -19.99 1.49 -14.82
C GLY A 52 -20.25 0.50 -13.68
N ASP A 53 -21.10 -0.50 -13.95
CA ASP A 53 -21.48 -1.51 -12.94
C ASP A 53 -20.34 -2.47 -12.58
N ASN A 54 -19.21 -2.44 -13.29
CA ASN A 54 -18.05 -3.28 -13.00
C ASN A 54 -17.04 -2.59 -12.06
N ILE A 55 -17.32 -1.40 -11.53
CA ILE A 55 -16.42 -0.76 -10.55
C ILE A 55 -16.20 -1.66 -9.33
N MET A 56 -14.93 -1.83 -8.94
CA MET A 56 -14.56 -2.47 -7.68
C MET A 56 -14.58 -1.43 -6.57
N PRO A 57 -15.42 -1.60 -5.52
CA PRO A 57 -15.39 -0.73 -4.36
C PRO A 57 -14.02 -0.81 -3.65
N LEU A 58 -13.47 0.35 -3.30
CA LEU A 58 -12.26 0.47 -2.53
C LEU A 58 -12.40 1.71 -1.64
N GLU A 59 -12.20 1.53 -0.35
CA GLU A 59 -12.15 2.62 0.63
C GLU A 59 -10.86 2.52 1.43
N SER A 60 -10.35 3.67 1.87
CA SER A 60 -9.13 3.74 2.65
C SER A 60 -9.13 4.93 3.60
N VAL A 61 -8.30 4.84 4.64
CA VAL A 61 -7.92 5.97 5.48
C VAL A 61 -6.40 6.07 5.41
N THR A 62 -5.91 7.15 4.85
CA THR A 62 -4.48 7.31 4.57
C THR A 62 -3.81 8.09 5.70
N VAL A 63 -2.84 7.43 6.35
CA VAL A 63 -2.17 7.94 7.55
C VAL A 63 -0.69 8.16 7.29
N ARG A 64 -0.19 9.37 7.57
CA ARG A 64 1.24 9.67 7.55
C ARG A 64 1.88 9.13 8.83
N ILE A 65 2.94 8.34 8.68
CA ILE A 65 3.79 7.87 9.78
C ILE A 65 5.25 8.28 9.52
N GLY A 66 6.08 8.24 10.55
CA GLY A 66 7.51 8.58 10.49
C GLY A 66 8.38 7.54 9.78
N ALA A 67 8.05 7.16 8.54
CA ALA A 67 8.90 6.37 7.65
C ALA A 67 9.46 7.28 6.55
N LEU A 68 10.71 7.05 6.15
CA LEU A 68 11.41 7.97 5.24
C LEU A 68 10.85 7.94 3.81
N ARG A 69 10.79 6.76 3.18
CA ARG A 69 10.50 6.63 1.74
C ARG A 69 9.81 5.34 1.32
N SER A 70 9.23 4.60 2.26
CA SER A 70 8.41 3.43 1.94
C SER A 70 7.00 3.63 2.48
N HIS A 71 6.03 3.12 1.74
CA HIS A 71 4.63 3.06 2.16
C HIS A 71 4.28 1.64 2.54
N SER A 72 3.45 1.49 3.56
CA SER A 72 2.94 0.21 4.01
C SER A 72 1.43 0.26 4.06
N GLN A 73 0.77 -0.83 3.68
CA GLN A 73 -0.68 -0.90 3.61
C GLN A 73 -1.18 -2.17 4.30
N ALA A 74 -2.14 -2.02 5.19
CA ALA A 74 -2.87 -3.12 5.79
C ALA A 74 -4.23 -3.24 5.09
N LEU A 75 -4.52 -4.41 4.55
CA LEU A 75 -5.63 -4.63 3.63
C LEU A 75 -6.62 -5.62 4.25
N THR A 76 -7.91 -5.31 4.10
CA THR A 76 -9.01 -6.28 4.28
C THR A 76 -9.65 -6.46 2.91
N LEU A 77 -9.53 -7.66 2.36
CA LEU A 77 -9.99 -7.98 1.01
C LEU A 77 -11.19 -8.92 1.11
N LYS A 78 -12.31 -8.53 0.51
CA LYS A 78 -13.44 -9.41 0.27
C LYS A 78 -13.28 -10.07 -1.10
N LEU A 79 -13.13 -11.38 -1.10
CA LEU A 79 -13.07 -12.22 -2.30
C LEU A 79 -14.49 -12.47 -2.83
N THR A 80 -14.57 -12.85 -4.11
CA THR A 80 -15.81 -13.23 -4.78
C THR A 80 -16.20 -14.69 -4.56
N LYS A 81 -15.27 -15.49 -4.05
CA LYS A 81 -15.43 -16.90 -3.68
C LYS A 81 -14.40 -17.28 -2.62
N ASP A 82 -14.64 -18.38 -1.92
CA ASP A 82 -13.63 -18.98 -1.06
C ASP A 82 -12.55 -19.66 -1.92
N ILE A 83 -11.30 -19.25 -1.72
CA ILE A 83 -10.11 -19.78 -2.40
C ILE A 83 -9.12 -20.27 -1.34
N PRO A 84 -8.53 -21.48 -1.47
CA PRO A 84 -7.47 -21.96 -0.58
C PRO A 84 -6.31 -20.96 -0.44
N LEU A 85 -5.65 -20.94 0.73
CA LEU A 85 -4.58 -19.97 0.99
C LEU A 85 -3.34 -20.23 0.12
N ASP A 86 -2.97 -21.48 -0.08
CA ASP A 86 -1.88 -21.89 -0.98
C ASP A 86 -2.10 -21.38 -2.41
N GLU A 87 -3.32 -21.45 -2.94
CA GLU A 87 -3.64 -20.86 -4.26
C GLU A 87 -3.45 -19.33 -4.27
N ILE A 88 -3.79 -18.63 -3.18
CA ILE A 88 -3.56 -17.18 -3.08
C ILE A 88 -2.06 -16.86 -2.98
N GLU A 89 -1.31 -17.66 -2.24
CA GLU A 89 0.15 -17.54 -2.11
C GLU A 89 0.84 -17.72 -3.46
N ASP A 90 0.44 -18.75 -4.21
CA ASP A 90 0.94 -19.02 -5.56
C ASP A 90 0.60 -17.89 -6.54
N LEU A 91 -0.62 -17.34 -6.49
CA LEU A 91 -1.00 -16.20 -7.33
C LEU A 91 -0.14 -14.96 -7.03
N LEU A 92 0.14 -14.69 -5.76
CA LEU A 92 0.98 -13.56 -5.36
C LEU A 92 2.43 -13.75 -5.77
N GLU A 93 3.01 -14.95 -5.60
CA GLU A 93 4.41 -15.22 -5.93
C GLU A 93 4.66 -15.17 -7.45
N ASN A 94 3.66 -15.50 -8.27
CA ASN A 94 3.79 -15.62 -9.71
C ASN A 94 3.22 -14.44 -10.53
N ASP A 95 2.71 -13.38 -9.88
CA ASP A 95 2.07 -12.26 -10.60
C ASP A 95 3.08 -11.43 -11.42
N ASN A 96 4.23 -11.08 -10.84
CA ASN A 96 5.27 -10.30 -11.51
C ASN A 96 6.66 -10.49 -10.86
N ASP A 97 7.71 -9.98 -11.51
CA ASP A 97 9.11 -10.18 -11.06
C ASP A 97 9.43 -9.55 -9.70
N TRP A 98 8.66 -8.55 -9.25
CA TRP A 98 8.99 -7.70 -8.09
C TRP A 98 8.18 -8.01 -6.84
N VAL A 99 6.98 -8.57 -6.99
CA VAL A 99 6.22 -9.07 -5.84
C VAL A 99 6.97 -10.24 -5.21
N LYS A 100 6.93 -10.31 -3.88
CA LYS A 100 7.54 -11.38 -3.08
C LYS A 100 6.57 -11.81 -2.00
N TYR A 101 6.15 -13.08 -2.01
CA TYR A 101 5.35 -13.59 -0.91
C TYR A 101 6.22 -13.76 0.33
N VAL A 102 5.80 -13.16 1.45
CA VAL A 102 6.45 -13.33 2.75
C VAL A 102 5.62 -14.32 3.57
N PRO A 103 6.18 -15.51 3.90
CA PRO A 103 5.47 -16.51 4.68
C PRO A 103 4.87 -15.93 5.95
N ASN A 104 3.64 -16.32 6.28
CA ASN A 104 2.89 -15.76 7.41
C ASN A 104 3.36 -16.33 8.77
N ASN A 105 4.62 -16.07 9.10
CA ASN A 105 5.22 -16.32 10.40
C ASN A 105 5.93 -15.05 10.91
N LYS A 106 6.21 -15.01 12.22
CA LYS A 106 6.76 -13.83 12.90
C LYS A 106 8.14 -13.47 12.38
N GLU A 107 9.01 -14.46 12.20
CA GLU A 107 10.41 -14.26 11.81
C GLU A 107 10.52 -13.62 10.43
N ALA A 108 9.87 -14.22 9.43
CA ALA A 108 9.86 -13.72 8.05
C ALA A 108 9.22 -12.31 7.98
N SER A 109 8.10 -12.09 8.68
CA SER A 109 7.43 -10.79 8.69
C SER A 109 8.32 -9.66 9.22
N LEU A 110 9.05 -9.90 10.33
CA LEU A 110 9.92 -8.88 10.91
C LEU A 110 11.17 -8.62 10.04
N ALA A 111 11.66 -9.65 9.34
CA ALA A 111 12.86 -9.54 8.51
C ALA A 111 12.59 -8.86 7.16
N GLN A 112 11.44 -9.12 6.52
CA GLN A 112 11.22 -8.79 5.11
C GLN A 112 10.08 -7.79 4.88
N LEU A 113 9.13 -7.67 5.81
CA LEU A 113 7.89 -6.93 5.58
C LEU A 113 7.87 -5.58 6.32
N THR A 114 8.98 -4.83 6.24
CA THR A 114 9.15 -3.55 6.92
C THR A 114 9.72 -2.48 5.98
N PRO A 115 9.47 -1.18 6.23
CA PRO A 115 10.11 -0.09 5.49
C PRO A 115 11.64 -0.20 5.41
N VAL A 116 12.28 -0.66 6.50
CA VAL A 116 13.75 -0.80 6.57
C VAL A 116 14.25 -1.87 5.61
N ALA A 117 13.50 -2.97 5.42
CA ALA A 117 13.88 -4.03 4.49
C ALA A 117 13.68 -3.63 3.02
N VAL A 118 12.70 -2.76 2.73
CA VAL A 118 12.24 -2.47 1.35
C VAL A 118 12.82 -1.18 0.78
N THR A 119 13.22 -0.23 1.62
CA THR A 119 13.70 1.09 1.18
C THR A 119 14.83 0.98 0.14
N GLY A 120 14.66 1.65 -1.00
CA GLY A 120 15.62 1.67 -2.11
C GLY A 120 15.65 0.41 -2.97
N THR A 121 14.77 -0.56 -2.74
CA THR A 121 14.67 -1.79 -3.54
C THR A 121 13.47 -1.74 -4.49
N MET A 122 13.50 -2.57 -5.53
CA MET A 122 12.37 -2.76 -6.44
C MET A 122 11.34 -3.74 -5.90
N ASP A 123 11.62 -4.40 -4.77
CA ASP A 123 10.76 -5.45 -4.23
C ASP A 123 9.48 -4.88 -3.64
N VAL A 124 8.39 -5.62 -3.81
CA VAL A 124 7.07 -5.30 -3.26
C VAL A 124 6.59 -6.49 -2.44
N PRO A 125 7.14 -6.71 -1.23
CA PRO A 125 6.76 -7.86 -0.43
C PRO A 125 5.30 -7.76 0.04
N VAL A 126 4.62 -8.90 0.01
CA VAL A 126 3.24 -9.07 0.51
C VAL A 126 3.23 -10.24 1.47
N GLY A 127 2.74 -10.02 2.68
CA GLY A 127 2.65 -11.06 3.70
C GLY A 127 1.43 -10.88 4.58
N ARG A 128 1.43 -11.56 5.74
CA ARG A 128 0.29 -11.57 6.67
C ARG A 128 -1.01 -12.00 6.01
N VAL A 129 -0.89 -12.85 4.98
CA VAL A 129 -2.01 -13.43 4.25
C VAL A 129 -2.65 -14.51 5.09
N ARG A 130 -3.94 -14.36 5.39
CA ARG A 130 -4.75 -15.32 6.13
C ARG A 130 -6.22 -15.01 5.96
N LYS A 131 -7.06 -16.02 6.20
CA LYS A 131 -8.50 -15.83 6.37
C LYS A 131 -8.79 -14.98 7.61
N LEU A 132 -9.79 -14.12 7.51
CA LEU A 132 -10.28 -13.29 8.60
C LEU A 132 -11.47 -13.97 9.29
N SER A 133 -11.73 -13.57 10.53
CA SER A 133 -12.85 -14.11 11.32
C SER A 133 -14.23 -13.79 10.75
N MET A 134 -14.32 -12.83 9.82
CA MET A 134 -15.57 -12.49 9.13
C MET A 134 -16.08 -13.60 8.20
N GLY A 135 -15.20 -14.51 7.77
CA GLY A 135 -15.56 -15.63 6.94
C GLY A 135 -14.49 -16.02 5.94
N PRO A 136 -14.70 -17.14 5.23
CA PRO A 136 -13.70 -17.70 4.33
C PRO A 136 -13.43 -16.82 3.08
N GLU A 137 -14.38 -15.95 2.71
CA GLU A 137 -14.20 -15.00 1.61
C GLU A 137 -13.47 -13.72 2.03
N TYR A 138 -13.00 -13.60 3.27
CA TYR A 138 -12.28 -12.41 3.74
C TYR A 138 -10.84 -12.77 4.06
N ILE A 139 -9.90 -12.04 3.46
CA ILE A 139 -8.47 -12.21 3.76
C ILE A 139 -7.85 -10.90 4.24
N SER A 140 -6.83 -11.01 5.09
CA SER A 140 -5.90 -9.90 5.32
C SER A 140 -4.73 -9.99 4.36
N ALA A 141 -4.12 -8.84 4.07
CA ALA A 141 -2.77 -8.77 3.52
C ALA A 141 -2.06 -7.55 4.12
N PHE A 142 -0.74 -7.58 4.17
CA PHE A 142 0.09 -6.42 4.49
C PHE A 142 1.21 -6.34 3.48
N THR A 143 1.42 -5.15 2.91
CA THR A 143 2.42 -4.93 1.86
C THR A 143 3.26 -3.70 2.16
N VAL A 144 4.49 -3.67 1.64
CA VAL A 144 5.41 -2.54 1.74
C VAL A 144 6.03 -2.28 0.37
N GLY A 145 6.21 -1.02 -0.01
CA GLY A 145 6.87 -0.64 -1.26
C GLY A 145 7.63 0.68 -1.15
N ASP A 146 8.71 0.84 -1.90
CA ASP A 146 9.44 2.12 -2.00
C ASP A 146 8.65 3.15 -2.81
N GLN A 147 8.41 4.32 -2.21
CA GLN A 147 7.56 5.36 -2.77
C GLN A 147 8.21 6.08 -3.96
N LEU A 148 9.54 6.16 -4.02
CA LEU A 148 10.24 6.91 -5.08
C LEU A 148 10.52 6.04 -6.31
N LEU A 149 10.45 4.70 -6.19
CA LEU A 149 10.66 3.76 -7.28
C LEU A 149 9.35 3.41 -7.97
N TRP A 150 8.68 2.30 -7.60
CA TRP A 150 7.40 1.92 -8.19
C TRP A 150 6.30 2.96 -7.96
N GLY A 151 6.35 3.67 -6.84
CA GLY A 151 5.41 4.76 -6.56
C GLY A 151 5.65 6.04 -7.38
N ALA A 152 6.74 6.15 -8.16
CA ALA A 152 7.02 7.35 -8.94
C ALA A 152 7.88 7.11 -10.20
N ALA A 153 9.18 6.85 -10.05
CA ALA A 153 10.14 6.93 -11.16
C ALA A 153 10.10 5.73 -12.12
N GLU A 154 9.92 4.52 -11.61
CA GLU A 154 10.04 3.30 -12.43
C GLU A 154 8.96 3.20 -13.52
N PRO A 155 7.67 3.46 -13.25
CA PRO A 155 6.63 3.40 -14.29
C PRO A 155 6.93 4.35 -15.47
N VAL A 156 7.45 5.54 -15.20
CA VAL A 156 7.82 6.52 -16.23
C VAL A 156 8.93 5.98 -17.13
N ARG A 157 10.00 5.43 -16.52
CA ARG A 157 11.11 4.82 -17.24
C ARG A 157 10.64 3.66 -18.11
N ARG A 158 9.84 2.74 -17.55
CA ARG A 158 9.33 1.57 -18.29
C ARG A 158 8.43 1.96 -19.44
N MET A 159 7.55 2.94 -19.24
CA MET A 159 6.67 3.43 -20.30
C MET A 159 7.46 4.02 -21.47
N LEU A 160 8.55 4.75 -21.19
CA LEU A 160 9.47 5.23 -22.24
C LEU A 160 10.10 4.06 -23.01
N MET A 161 10.54 3.02 -22.32
CA MET A 161 11.11 1.83 -22.97
C MET A 161 10.09 1.10 -23.84
N ILE A 162 8.84 0.97 -23.38
CA ILE A 162 7.73 0.40 -24.17
C ILE A 162 7.47 1.25 -25.41
N ALA A 163 7.30 2.57 -25.24
CA ALA A 163 6.99 3.49 -26.34
C ALA A 163 8.10 3.55 -27.41
N THR A 164 9.34 3.22 -27.02
CA THR A 164 10.49 3.19 -27.93
C THR A 164 10.86 1.79 -28.43
N GLY A 165 10.10 0.76 -28.04
CA GLY A 165 10.34 -0.63 -28.47
C GLY A 165 11.60 -1.27 -27.87
N ASN A 166 12.07 -0.78 -26.72
CA ASN A 166 13.28 -1.24 -26.03
C ASN A 166 13.00 -2.07 -24.76
N LEU A 167 11.73 -2.41 -24.51
CA LEU A 167 11.33 -3.33 -23.45
C LEU A 167 10.91 -4.68 -24.03
#